data_AF-B8A1A3-F1
#
_entry.id   AF-B8A1A3-F1
#
_cell.length_a   1.000
_cell.length_b   1.000
_cell.length_c   1.000
_cell.angle_alpha   90.00
_cell.angle_beta   90.00
_cell.angle_gamma   90.00
#
_symmetry.space_group_name_H-M   'P 1'
#
loop_
_entity.id
_entity.type
_entity.pdbx_description
1 polymer ?
#
loop_
_entity_poly.entity_id
_entity_poly.type
_entity_poly.pdbx_seq_one_letter_code
_entity_poly.pdbx_strand_id
1 'polypeptide(L)'
;MGYSIYGLWAPNSLPTLYYAVVPSLCLLKGTPLFPELTSPWIAPFVYVAVAKNVYSAWEALWCGDTLRGWWNGQRMWLVRRTTSYLYGFVDTVRDSLGLSKMGFVVSSKVSDEDEAKRYEQEMMEFGTASPEYVIVAAVALLNLVCLAGMAAALDVFFVQVALCGVLVLLNVPVYEAMFVRKDRGRMPFPITLASVGFVTLALIVPFF
;
A
#
# COMPACT_ATOMS: atom_id res chain seq x y z
N MET A 1 5.31 15.64 -22.33
CA MET A 1 4.89 15.38 -20.93
C MET A 1 4.15 14.05 -20.76
N GLY A 2 3.15 13.70 -21.58
CA GLY A 2 2.41 12.43 -21.42
C GLY A 2 3.25 11.14 -21.46
N TYR A 3 4.27 11.08 -22.33
CA TYR A 3 5.14 9.90 -22.44
C TYR A 3 6.03 9.65 -21.21
N SER A 4 6.40 10.69 -20.47
CA SER A 4 7.24 10.57 -19.27
C SER A 4 6.55 9.78 -18.16
N ILE A 5 5.21 9.82 -18.10
CA ILE A 5 4.39 9.05 -17.16
C ILE A 5 4.56 7.55 -17.43
N TYR A 6 4.56 7.15 -18.70
CA TYR A 6 4.76 5.76 -19.11
C TYR A 6 6.20 5.28 -18.97
N GLY A 7 7.19 6.17 -19.03
CA GLY A 7 8.60 5.82 -18.78
C GLY A 7 8.95 5.70 -17.30
N LEU A 8 8.34 6.55 -16.45
CA LEU A 8 8.68 6.66 -15.02
C LEU A 8 7.71 5.93 -14.08
N TRP A 9 6.79 5.14 -14.63
CA TRP A 9 5.81 4.40 -13.83
C TRP A 9 6.50 3.43 -12.84
N ALA A 10 7.47 2.64 -13.31
CA ALA A 10 8.15 1.64 -12.48
C ALA A 10 9.02 2.27 -11.36
N PRO A 11 9.89 3.27 -11.63
CA PRO A 11 10.63 3.97 -10.57
C PRO A 11 9.76 4.65 -9.51
N ASN A 12 8.50 5.01 -9.84
CA ASN A 12 7.55 5.62 -8.90
C ASN A 12 7.14 4.68 -7.73
N SER A 13 7.47 3.39 -7.82
CA SER A 13 7.30 2.44 -6.70
C SER A 13 8.15 2.80 -5.48
N LEU A 14 9.41 3.20 -5.68
CA LEU A 14 10.36 3.52 -4.61
C LEU A 14 9.91 4.67 -3.70
N PRO A 15 9.53 5.86 -4.21
CA PRO A 15 9.05 6.93 -3.34
C PRO A 15 7.74 6.52 -2.65
N THR A 16 6.87 5.76 -3.31
CA THR A 16 5.61 5.28 -2.70
C THR A 16 5.89 4.36 -1.51
N LEU A 17 6.81 3.41 -1.65
CA LEU A 17 7.24 2.53 -0.56
C LEU A 17 7.90 3.31 0.57
N TYR A 18 8.75 4.29 0.24
CA TYR A 18 9.36 5.17 1.23
C TYR A 18 8.30 5.88 2.09
N TYR A 19 7.32 6.55 1.45
CA TYR A 19 6.24 7.23 2.16
C TYR A 19 5.27 6.28 2.88
N ALA A 20 5.19 5.00 2.49
CA ALA A 20 4.34 4.02 3.15
C ALA A 20 5.01 3.33 4.36
N VAL A 21 6.33 3.38 4.46
CA VAL A 21 7.12 2.62 5.46
C VAL A 21 7.85 3.55 6.44
N VAL A 22 8.48 4.61 5.95
CA VAL A 22 9.34 5.47 6.78
C VAL A 22 8.52 6.31 7.77
N PRO A 23 7.42 6.99 7.37
CA PRO A 23 6.61 7.75 8.32
C PRO A 23 6.05 6.90 9.46
N SER A 24 5.65 5.65 9.18
CA SER A 24 5.14 4.73 10.20
C SER A 24 6.25 4.26 11.15
N LEU A 25 7.45 3.98 10.64
CA LEU A 25 8.59 3.62 11.48
C LEU A 25 9.03 4.78 12.37
N CYS A 26 9.07 6.00 11.83
CA CYS A 26 9.38 7.20 12.59
C CYS A 26 8.31 7.50 13.65
N LEU A 27 7.03 7.24 13.34
CA LEU A 27 5.94 7.34 14.30
C LEU A 27 6.17 6.40 15.49
N LEU A 28 6.55 5.14 15.25
CA LEU A 28 6.83 4.17 16.31
C LEU A 28 8.04 4.58 17.17
N LYS A 29 9.06 5.20 16.56
CA LYS A 29 10.25 5.70 17.26
C LYS A 29 10.04 7.05 17.95
N GLY A 30 8.92 7.73 17.71
CA GLY A 30 8.65 9.07 18.24
C GLY A 30 9.48 10.18 17.58
N THR A 31 9.91 10.01 16.33
CA THR A 31 10.65 11.04 15.58
C THR A 31 9.71 11.85 14.66
N PRO A 32 9.54 13.16 14.89
CA PRO A 32 8.63 13.98 14.09
C PRO A 32 9.26 14.29 12.72
N LEU A 33 8.64 13.80 11.63
CA LEU A 33 9.01 14.16 10.25
C LEU A 33 8.30 15.42 9.75
N PHE A 34 7.12 15.72 10.31
CA PHE A 34 6.25 16.80 9.85
C PHE A 34 6.22 17.91 10.89
N PRO A 35 5.92 19.16 10.47
CA PRO A 35 5.76 20.27 11.41
C PRO A 35 4.59 20.02 12.36
N GLU A 36 4.72 20.53 13.58
CA GLU A 36 3.66 20.50 14.61
C GLU A 36 2.40 21.24 14.14
N LEU A 37 1.23 20.82 14.66
CA LEU A 37 -0.07 21.45 14.36
C LEU A 37 -0.11 22.95 14.69
N THR A 38 0.65 23.39 15.68
CA THR A 38 0.75 24.77 16.13
C THR A 38 1.55 25.65 15.16
N SER A 39 2.35 25.04 14.28
CA SER A 39 3.23 25.75 13.37
C SER A 39 2.50 26.16 12.09
N PRO A 40 2.65 27.40 11.60
CA PRO A 40 2.03 27.84 10.35
C PRO A 40 2.56 27.04 9.13
N TRP A 41 3.71 26.37 9.26
CA TRP A 41 4.32 25.56 8.22
C TRP A 41 3.55 24.27 7.91
N ILE A 42 2.54 23.90 8.71
CA ILE A 42 1.67 22.74 8.41
C ILE A 42 0.69 23.02 7.26
N ALA A 43 0.33 24.29 7.04
CA ALA A 43 -0.65 24.69 6.04
C ALA A 43 -0.42 24.12 4.63
N PRO A 44 0.80 24.18 4.03
CA PRO A 44 1.04 23.60 2.71
C PRO A 44 0.84 22.08 2.66
N PHE A 45 1.21 21.34 3.71
CA PHE A 45 1.04 19.89 3.75
C PHE A 45 -0.44 19.50 3.75
N VAL A 46 -1.22 20.17 4.60
CA VAL A 46 -2.67 19.96 4.67
C VAL A 46 -3.33 20.37 3.37
N TYR A 47 -2.96 21.52 2.80
CA TYR A 47 -3.51 22.00 1.54
C TYR A 47 -3.29 21.00 0.40
N VAL A 48 -2.06 20.52 0.20
CA VAL A 48 -1.76 19.57 -0.89
C VAL A 48 -2.49 18.24 -0.66
N ALA A 49 -2.53 17.74 0.57
CA ALA A 49 -3.24 16.51 0.89
C ALA A 49 -4.74 16.61 0.63
N VAL A 50 -5.38 17.69 1.08
CA VAL A 50 -6.82 17.93 0.89
C VAL A 50 -7.12 18.16 -0.58
N ALA A 51 -6.41 19.08 -1.24
CA ALA A 51 -6.66 19.42 -2.64
C ALA A 51 -6.53 18.20 -3.56
N LYS A 52 -5.49 17.38 -3.39
CA LYS A 52 -5.27 16.17 -4.19
C LYS A 52 -6.40 15.15 -4.01
N ASN A 53 -6.87 14.93 -2.79
CA ASN A 53 -7.92 13.94 -2.52
C ASN A 53 -9.30 14.45 -2.93
N VAL A 54 -9.64 15.71 -2.65
CA VAL A 54 -10.91 16.33 -3.06
C VAL A 54 -11.02 16.38 -4.58
N TYR A 55 -9.97 16.82 -5.27
CA TYR A 55 -9.97 16.87 -6.72
C TYR A 55 -10.08 15.47 -7.34
N SER A 56 -9.34 14.48 -6.80
CA SER A 56 -9.43 13.10 -7.27
C SER A 56 -10.82 12.48 -7.06
N ALA A 57 -11.46 12.76 -5.92
CA ALA A 57 -12.81 12.29 -5.65
C ALA A 57 -13.83 12.99 -6.56
N TRP A 58 -13.68 14.30 -6.76
CA TRP A 58 -14.52 15.07 -7.66
C TRP A 58 -14.43 14.56 -9.11
N GLU A 59 -13.21 14.33 -9.61
CA GLU A 59 -12.99 13.80 -10.95
C GLU A 59 -13.62 12.41 -11.12
N ALA A 60 -13.48 11.53 -10.12
CA ALA A 60 -14.11 10.22 -10.14
C ALA A 60 -15.65 10.32 -10.24
N LEU A 61 -16.27 11.17 -9.42
CA LEU A 61 -17.71 11.40 -9.45
C LEU A 61 -18.16 12.03 -10.77
N TRP A 62 -17.38 12.96 -11.33
CA TRP A 62 -17.67 13.60 -12.60
C TRP A 62 -17.64 12.60 -13.78
N CYS A 63 -16.73 11.63 -13.71
CA CYS A 63 -16.63 10.53 -14.66
C CYS A 63 -17.72 9.46 -14.47
N GLY A 64 -18.62 9.61 -13.49
CA GLY A 64 -19.71 8.67 -13.22
C GLY A 64 -19.32 7.49 -12.31
N ASP A 65 -18.17 7.56 -11.65
CA ASP A 65 -17.78 6.56 -10.63
C ASP A 65 -18.51 6.82 -9.30
N THR A 66 -18.60 5.79 -8.46
CA THR A 66 -19.14 5.89 -7.11
C THR A 66 -18.05 6.27 -6.10
N LEU A 67 -18.40 6.83 -4.95
CA LEU A 67 -17.42 7.07 -3.86
C LEU A 67 -16.74 5.77 -3.41
N ARG A 68 -17.47 4.65 -3.43
CA ARG A 68 -16.94 3.33 -3.14
C ARG A 68 -15.93 2.88 -4.20
N GLY A 69 -16.23 3.12 -5.47
CA GLY A 69 -15.32 2.91 -6.60
C GLY A 69 -14.05 3.74 -6.50
N TRP A 70 -14.16 5.05 -6.19
CA TRP A 70 -13.02 5.92 -5.95
C TRP A 70 -12.12 5.40 -4.81
N TRP A 71 -12.72 4.99 -3.69
CA TRP A 71 -11.97 4.45 -2.55
C TRP A 71 -11.26 3.13 -2.93
N ASN A 72 -11.95 2.24 -3.67
CA ASN A 72 -11.33 1.03 -4.20
C ASN A 72 -10.20 1.36 -5.20
N GLY A 73 -10.34 2.43 -5.98
CA GLY A 73 -9.31 2.98 -6.83
C GLY A 73 -8.06 3.41 -6.05
N GLN A 74 -8.22 4.09 -4.90
CA GLN A 74 -7.09 4.44 -4.03
C GLN A 74 -6.39 3.18 -3.47
N ARG A 75 -7.17 2.15 -3.11
CA ARG A 75 -6.61 0.85 -2.65
C ARG A 75 -5.78 0.19 -3.75
N MET A 76 -6.36 0.04 -4.94
CA MET A 76 -5.66 -0.56 -6.08
C MET A 76 -4.47 0.26 -6.54
N TRP A 77 -4.53 1.59 -6.41
CA TRP A 77 -3.40 2.47 -6.67
C TRP A 77 -2.22 2.17 -5.74
N LEU A 78 -2.47 1.98 -4.44
CA LEU A 78 -1.44 1.63 -3.47
C LEU A 78 -0.84 0.25 -3.79
N VAL A 79 -1.69 -0.76 -3.96
CA VAL A 79 -1.28 -2.15 -4.26
C VAL A 79 -0.44 -2.20 -5.53
N ARG A 80 -0.90 -1.59 -6.63
CA ARG A 80 -0.16 -1.61 -7.91
C ARG A 80 1.24 -0.98 -7.79
N ARG A 81 1.36 0.11 -7.04
CA ARG A 81 2.63 0.82 -6.87
C ARG A 81 3.62 0.07 -5.97
N THR A 82 3.12 -0.66 -4.98
CA THR A 82 3.99 -1.45 -4.09
C THR A 82 4.37 -2.81 -4.67
N THR A 83 3.52 -3.40 -5.52
CA THR A 83 3.78 -4.71 -6.14
C THR A 83 4.25 -4.57 -7.59
N SER A 84 3.32 -4.42 -8.54
CA SER A 84 3.59 -4.54 -9.98
C SER A 84 4.65 -3.54 -10.47
N TYR A 85 4.65 -2.33 -9.93
CA TYR A 85 5.62 -1.29 -10.33
C TYR A 85 7.00 -1.59 -9.75
N LEU A 86 7.07 -2.15 -8.54
CA LEU A 86 8.33 -2.59 -7.93
C LEU A 86 8.93 -3.77 -8.70
N TYR A 87 8.11 -4.77 -9.04
CA TYR A 87 8.54 -5.89 -9.88
C TYR A 87 9.03 -5.41 -11.24
N GLY A 88 8.27 -4.52 -11.91
CA GLY A 88 8.68 -3.93 -13.16
C GLY A 88 9.99 -3.13 -13.05
N PHE A 89 10.21 -2.44 -11.92
CA PHE A 89 11.44 -1.69 -11.67
C PHE A 89 12.63 -2.63 -11.49
N VAL A 90 12.50 -3.65 -10.63
CA VAL A 90 13.55 -4.66 -10.39
C VAL A 90 13.89 -5.39 -11.68
N ASP A 91 12.89 -5.73 -12.48
CA ASP A 91 13.08 -6.40 -13.77
C ASP A 91 13.78 -5.49 -14.79
N THR A 92 13.39 -4.22 -14.89
CA THR A 92 14.08 -3.23 -15.75
C THR A 92 15.54 -3.06 -15.34
N VAL A 93 15.83 -3.00 -14.03
CA VAL A 93 17.20 -2.93 -13.52
C VAL A 93 17.97 -4.21 -13.87
N ARG A 94 17.36 -5.37 -13.69
CA ARG A 94 17.98 -6.66 -14.03
C ARG A 94 18.30 -6.77 -15.53
N ASP A 95 17.40 -6.29 -16.38
CA ASP A 95 17.59 -6.23 -17.83
C ASP A 95 18.74 -5.29 -18.21
N SER A 96 18.80 -4.10 -17.59
CA SER A 96 19.90 -3.16 -17.79
C SER A 96 21.28 -3.71 -17.39
N LEU A 97 21.32 -4.68 -16.47
CA LEU A 97 22.53 -5.38 -16.03
C LEU A 97 22.86 -6.63 -16.87
N GLY A 98 22.07 -6.93 -17.91
CA GLY A 98 22.26 -8.12 -18.76
C GLY A 98 21.93 -9.44 -18.07
N LEU A 99 21.23 -9.40 -16.93
CA LEU A 99 20.88 -10.58 -16.11
C LEU A 99 19.50 -11.15 -16.47
N SER A 100 18.79 -10.52 -17.41
CA SER A 100 17.43 -10.91 -17.79
C SER A 100 17.42 -12.17 -18.68
N LYS A 101 16.62 -13.15 -18.26
CA LYS A 101 16.14 -14.24 -19.10
C LYS A 101 14.62 -14.14 -19.09
N MET A 102 14.07 -13.20 -19.84
CA MET A 102 12.62 -12.96 -19.84
C MET A 102 11.88 -14.11 -20.53
N GLY A 103 11.00 -14.76 -19.78
CA GLY A 103 9.94 -15.62 -20.30
C GLY A 103 8.61 -15.05 -19.85
N PHE A 104 7.77 -14.59 -20.79
CA PHE A 104 6.40 -14.19 -20.49
C PHE A 104 5.56 -15.45 -20.34
N VAL A 105 5.33 -15.87 -19.10
CA VAL A 105 4.44 -16.98 -18.80
C VAL A 105 3.02 -16.45 -18.72
N VAL A 106 2.18 -16.86 -19.69
CA VAL A 106 0.76 -16.54 -19.68
C VAL A 106 0.11 -17.32 -18.54
N SER A 107 -0.36 -16.62 -17.50
CA SER A 107 -1.19 -17.24 -16.47
C SER A 107 -2.59 -17.51 -17.02
N SER A 108 -3.11 -18.73 -16.77
CA SER A 108 -4.47 -19.11 -17.10
C SER A 108 -5.46 -18.35 -16.22
N LYS A 109 -6.40 -17.61 -16.82
CA LYS A 109 -7.44 -16.86 -16.10
C LYS A 109 -8.76 -17.64 -16.01
N VAL A 110 -8.68 -18.92 -15.65
CA VAL A 110 -9.90 -19.70 -15.37
C VAL A 110 -10.38 -19.24 -13.99
N SER A 111 -11.59 -18.67 -13.94
CA SER A 111 -12.21 -18.24 -12.69
C SER A 111 -13.19 -19.31 -12.22
N ASP A 112 -13.08 -19.69 -10.95
CA ASP A 112 -14.08 -20.55 -10.32
C ASP A 112 -15.39 -19.75 -10.11
N GLU A 113 -16.55 -20.40 -10.10
CA GLU A 113 -17.85 -19.71 -9.85
C GLU A 113 -17.86 -18.95 -8.51
N ASP A 114 -17.16 -19.48 -7.51
CA ASP A 114 -17.03 -18.83 -6.20
C ASP A 114 -16.12 -17.58 -6.27
N GLU A 115 -15.14 -17.55 -7.18
CA GLU A 115 -14.30 -16.36 -7.42
C GLU A 115 -15.09 -15.27 -8.15
N ALA A 116 -15.89 -15.66 -9.14
CA ALA A 116 -16.76 -14.75 -9.88
C ALA A 116 -17.79 -14.07 -8.96
N LYS A 117 -18.43 -14.83 -8.06
CA LYS A 117 -19.38 -14.28 -7.07
C LYS A 117 -18.73 -13.27 -6.12
N ARG A 118 -17.49 -13.51 -5.68
CA ARG A 118 -16.77 -12.58 -4.81
C ARG A 118 -16.35 -11.32 -5.54
N TYR A 119 -15.96 -11.45 -6.81
CA TYR A 119 -15.68 -10.31 -7.67
C TYR A 119 -16.91 -9.41 -7.85
N GLU A 120 -18.09 -9.98 -8.10
CA GLU A 120 -19.36 -9.23 -8.19
C GLU A 120 -19.71 -8.51 -6.88
N GLN A 121 -19.30 -9.04 -5.74
CA GLN A 121 -19.48 -8.44 -4.41
C GLN A 121 -18.40 -7.39 -4.06
N GLU A 122 -17.50 -7.07 -5.00
CA GLU A 122 -16.33 -6.20 -4.82
C GLU A 122 -15.38 -6.67 -3.69
N MET A 123 -15.31 -7.98 -3.45
CA MET A 123 -14.41 -8.56 -2.47
C MET A 123 -13.07 -8.92 -3.11
N MET A 124 -11.96 -8.49 -2.50
CA MET A 124 -10.62 -8.83 -2.99
C MET A 124 -10.29 -10.31 -2.75
N GLU A 125 -9.60 -10.90 -3.72
CA GLU A 125 -9.18 -12.30 -3.76
C GLU A 125 -7.70 -12.40 -3.36
N PHE A 126 -7.40 -13.18 -2.30
CA PHE A 126 -6.00 -13.40 -1.88
C PHE A 126 -5.64 -14.89 -1.77
N GLY A 127 -6.49 -15.79 -2.28
CA GLY A 127 -6.35 -17.24 -2.13
C GLY A 127 -5.12 -17.85 -2.81
N THR A 128 -4.58 -17.17 -3.82
CA THR A 128 -3.41 -17.66 -4.57
C THR A 128 -2.11 -17.33 -3.84
N ALA A 129 -1.20 -18.30 -3.72
CA ALA A 129 0.07 -18.08 -3.07
C ALA A 129 1.02 -17.27 -3.98
N SER A 130 0.99 -15.94 -3.88
CA SER A 130 1.87 -15.05 -4.65
C SER A 130 2.87 -14.30 -3.73
N PRO A 131 4.13 -14.12 -4.18
CA PRO A 131 5.10 -13.26 -3.47
C PRO A 131 4.65 -11.79 -3.36
N GLU A 132 3.82 -11.32 -4.30
CA GLU A 132 3.28 -9.95 -4.29
C GLU A 132 2.45 -9.67 -3.05
N TYR A 133 1.65 -10.66 -2.61
CA TYR A 133 0.85 -10.54 -1.39
C TYR A 133 1.72 -10.45 -0.13
N VAL A 134 2.94 -10.98 -0.14
CA VAL A 134 3.87 -10.83 0.99
C VAL A 134 4.24 -9.36 1.18
N ILE A 135 4.52 -8.63 0.09
CA ILE A 135 4.87 -7.21 0.13
C ILE A 135 3.68 -6.38 0.65
N VAL A 136 2.48 -6.62 0.11
CA VAL A 136 1.26 -5.91 0.54
C VAL A 136 0.95 -6.19 2.01
N ALA A 137 0.99 -7.47 2.42
CA ALA A 137 0.75 -7.87 3.80
C ALA A 137 1.80 -7.30 4.76
N ALA A 138 3.08 -7.27 4.37
CA ALA A 138 4.14 -6.70 5.20
C ALA A 138 3.95 -5.20 5.40
N VAL A 139 3.66 -4.43 4.34
CA VAL A 139 3.39 -2.98 4.46
C VAL A 139 2.14 -2.72 5.30
N ALA A 140 1.08 -3.52 5.12
CA ALA A 140 -0.14 -3.41 5.90
C ALA A 140 0.13 -3.70 7.39
N LEU A 141 0.76 -4.82 7.72
CA LEU A 141 1.08 -5.19 9.10
C LEU A 141 2.01 -4.19 9.77
N LEU A 142 3.03 -3.70 9.06
CA LEU A 142 3.94 -2.69 9.58
C LEU A 142 3.19 -1.43 10.01
N ASN A 143 2.33 -0.89 9.13
CA ASN A 143 1.52 0.28 9.44
C ASN A 143 0.57 0.04 10.62
N LEU A 144 -0.03 -1.15 10.71
CA LEU A 144 -0.91 -1.51 11.82
C LEU A 144 -0.16 -1.55 13.16
N VAL A 145 1.01 -2.19 13.20
CA VAL A 145 1.84 -2.30 14.39
C VAL A 145 2.36 -0.93 14.83
N CYS A 146 2.81 -0.10 13.88
CA CYS A 146 3.28 1.24 14.17
C CYS A 146 2.18 2.15 14.73
N LEU A 147 0.96 2.05 14.20
CA LEU A 147 -0.20 2.79 14.70
C LEU A 147 -0.61 2.32 16.11
N ALA A 148 -0.58 1.00 16.36
CA ALA A 148 -0.94 0.43 17.65
C ALA A 148 0.12 0.67 18.74
N GLY A 149 1.39 0.76 18.38
CA GLY A 149 2.52 0.99 19.29
C GLY A 149 2.65 2.43 19.80
N MET A 150 1.78 3.35 19.39
CA MET A 150 1.85 4.76 19.76
C MET A 150 1.32 5.02 21.19
N ALA A 151 2.19 5.53 22.06
CA ALA A 151 1.83 6.03 23.38
C ALA A 151 1.52 7.54 23.35
N ALA A 152 0.29 7.90 22.98
CA ALA A 152 -0.41 9.12 23.41
C ALA A 152 0.25 10.52 23.18
N ALA A 153 0.78 10.83 21.97
CA ALA A 153 1.14 12.21 21.59
C ALA A 153 0.55 12.59 20.22
N LEU A 154 -0.77 12.79 20.16
CA LEU A 154 -1.50 13.06 18.90
C LEU A 154 -1.16 14.40 18.27
N ASP A 155 -0.84 15.43 19.06
CA ASP A 155 -0.65 16.80 18.55
C ASP A 155 0.68 16.99 17.83
N VAL A 156 1.73 16.30 18.28
CA VAL A 156 3.09 16.37 17.70
C VAL A 156 3.18 15.54 16.42
N PHE A 157 2.49 14.39 16.39
CA PHE A 157 2.58 13.43 15.29
C PHE A 157 1.33 13.40 14.40
N PHE A 158 0.45 14.41 14.48
CA PHE A 158 -0.86 14.41 13.82
C PHE A 158 -0.83 13.97 12.35
N VAL A 159 0.06 14.56 11.55
CA VAL A 159 0.18 14.25 10.12
C VAL A 159 0.66 12.82 9.88
N GLN A 160 1.62 12.33 10.67
CA GLN A 160 2.11 10.95 10.58
C GLN A 160 1.02 9.95 10.99
N VAL A 161 0.30 10.24 12.07
CA VAL A 161 -0.83 9.44 12.56
C VAL A 161 -1.94 9.41 11.52
N ALA A 162 -2.30 10.54 10.93
CA ALA A 162 -3.30 10.62 9.88
C ALA A 162 -2.87 9.82 8.63
N LEU A 163 -1.62 9.96 8.21
CA LEU A 163 -1.08 9.23 7.05
C LEU A 163 -1.06 7.72 7.31
N CYS A 164 -0.55 7.29 8.47
CA CYS A 164 -0.52 5.88 8.87
C CYS A 164 -1.95 5.32 9.02
N GLY A 165 -2.87 6.07 9.62
CA GLY A 165 -4.28 5.73 9.74
C GLY A 165 -4.95 5.53 8.38
N VAL A 166 -4.73 6.44 7.41
CA VAL A 166 -5.25 6.29 6.05
C VAL A 166 -4.67 5.03 5.38
N LEU A 167 -3.39 4.73 5.55
CA LEU A 167 -2.77 3.51 5.02
C LEU A 167 -3.36 2.24 5.65
N VAL A 168 -3.65 2.25 6.95
CA VAL A 168 -4.34 1.14 7.63
C VAL A 168 -5.76 0.98 7.07
N LEU A 169 -6.51 2.07 6.91
CA LEU A 169 -7.88 2.04 6.36
C LEU A 169 -7.93 1.52 4.90
N LEU A 170 -6.94 1.87 4.08
CA LEU A 170 -6.82 1.35 2.72
C LEU A 170 -6.54 -0.17 2.72
N ASN A 171 -5.76 -0.65 3.69
CA ASN A 171 -5.39 -2.07 3.81
C ASN A 171 -6.39 -2.91 4.63
N VAL A 172 -7.56 -2.39 5.01
CA VAL A 172 -8.60 -3.16 5.73
C VAL A 172 -8.89 -4.53 5.11
N PRO A 173 -9.10 -4.68 3.79
CA PRO A 173 -9.42 -5.98 3.21
C PRO A 173 -8.26 -6.98 3.28
N VAL A 174 -7.03 -6.49 3.40
CA VAL A 174 -5.84 -7.32 3.62
C VAL A 174 -5.90 -7.90 5.03
N TYR A 175 -6.20 -7.10 6.05
CA TYR A 175 -6.37 -7.61 7.42
C TYR A 175 -7.54 -8.60 7.52
N GLU A 176 -8.66 -8.31 6.85
CA GLU A 176 -9.78 -9.24 6.77
C GLU A 176 -9.35 -10.57 6.15
N ALA A 177 -8.58 -10.53 5.06
CA ALA A 177 -8.05 -11.72 4.40
C ALA A 177 -7.03 -12.50 5.23
N MET A 178 -6.30 -11.85 6.12
CA MET A 178 -5.30 -12.50 6.99
C MET A 178 -5.93 -13.15 8.22
N PHE A 179 -6.81 -12.42 8.92
CA PHE A 179 -7.24 -12.76 10.27
C PHE A 179 -8.70 -13.18 10.39
N VAL A 180 -9.60 -12.64 9.57
CA VAL A 180 -11.06 -12.78 9.75
C VAL A 180 -11.66 -13.83 8.82
N ARG A 181 -11.21 -13.85 7.56
CA ARG A 181 -11.78 -14.70 6.51
C ARG A 181 -11.44 -16.17 6.70
N LYS A 182 -12.42 -17.04 6.40
CA LYS A 182 -12.31 -18.51 6.42
C LYS A 182 -12.61 -19.16 5.07
N ASP A 183 -12.93 -18.36 4.06
CA ASP A 183 -13.24 -18.80 2.70
C ASP A 183 -11.97 -18.96 1.85
N ARG A 184 -12.13 -19.45 0.61
CA ARG A 184 -11.01 -19.67 -0.33
C ARG A 184 -10.29 -18.37 -0.73
N GLY A 185 -10.90 -17.20 -0.54
CA GLY A 185 -10.27 -15.90 -0.77
C GLY A 185 -9.32 -15.43 0.35
N ARG A 186 -9.15 -16.22 1.42
CA ARG A 186 -8.23 -15.94 2.53
C ARG A 186 -6.77 -15.98 2.07
N MET A 187 -5.93 -15.11 2.65
CA MET A 187 -4.48 -15.19 2.44
C MET A 187 -3.91 -16.53 2.95
N PRO A 188 -3.11 -17.25 2.14
CA PRO A 188 -2.41 -18.45 2.54
C PRO A 188 -1.53 -18.23 3.78
N PHE A 189 -1.56 -19.19 4.70
CA PHE A 189 -0.78 -19.13 5.93
C PHE A 189 0.74 -18.85 5.72
N PRO A 190 1.43 -19.46 4.74
CA PRO A 190 2.85 -19.18 4.48
C PRO A 190 3.13 -17.71 4.17
N ILE A 191 2.23 -17.03 3.46
CA ILE A 191 2.36 -15.61 3.13
C ILE A 191 2.23 -14.77 4.39
N THR A 192 1.25 -15.08 5.24
CA THR A 192 1.07 -14.38 6.51
C THR A 192 2.30 -14.54 7.41
N LEU A 193 2.85 -15.75 7.50
CA LEU A 193 4.05 -16.02 8.30
C LEU A 193 5.28 -15.28 7.74
N ALA A 194 5.48 -15.31 6.42
CA ALA A 194 6.57 -14.58 5.78
C ALA A 194 6.45 -13.08 6.01
N SER A 195 5.25 -12.51 5.86
CA SER A 195 5.02 -11.07 6.07
C SER A 195 5.28 -10.65 7.51
N VAL A 196 4.87 -11.45 8.50
CA VAL A 196 5.19 -11.21 9.92
C VAL A 196 6.70 -11.26 10.13
N GLY A 197 7.41 -12.24 9.54
CA GLY A 197 8.87 -12.34 9.62
C GLY A 197 9.58 -11.11 9.03
N PHE A 198 9.12 -10.58 7.90
CA PHE A 198 9.67 -9.34 7.33
C PHE A 198 9.41 -8.12 8.24
N VAL A 199 8.22 -8.02 8.84
CA VAL A 199 7.90 -6.92 9.75
C VAL A 199 8.72 -6.98 11.03
N THR A 200 8.86 -8.15 11.65
CA THR A 200 9.68 -8.29 12.85
C THR A 200 11.14 -7.94 12.57
N LEU A 201 11.69 -8.39 11.44
CA LEU A 201 13.02 -7.97 10.99
C LEU A 201 13.11 -6.45 10.82
N ALA A 202 12.15 -5.83 10.12
CA ALA A 202 12.14 -4.38 9.90
C ALA A 202 12.11 -3.58 11.21
N LEU A 203 11.41 -4.08 12.24
CA LEU A 203 11.35 -3.47 13.57
C LEU A 203 12.64 -3.67 14.39
N ILE A 204 13.36 -4.77 14.16
CA ILE A 204 14.63 -5.07 14.84
C ILE A 204 15.78 -4.25 14.25
N VAL A 205 15.77 -3.95 12.94
CA VAL A 205 16.83 -3.15 12.32
C VAL A 205 16.84 -1.72 12.89
N PRO A 206 17.93 -1.29 13.54
CA PRO A 206 18.05 0.06 14.04
C PRO A 206 18.26 1.02 12.85
N PHE A 207 17.18 1.60 12.34
CA PHE A 207 17.28 2.74 11.41
C PHE A 207 17.52 4.04 12.17
N PHE A 208 18.78 4.50 12.15
CA PHE A 208 19.36 5.61 12.94
C PHE A 208 19.48 5.33 14.44
#